data_AF-A0A1I7T2B6-F1
#
_entry.id   AF-A0A1I7T2B6-F1
#
_cell.length_a   1.000
_cell.length_b   1.000
_cell.length_c   1.000
_cell.angle_alpha   90.00
_cell.angle_beta   90.00
_cell.angle_gamma   90.00
#
_symmetry.space_group_name_H-M   'P 1'
#
loop_
_entity.id
_entity.type
_entity.pdbx_description
1 polymer ?
#
loop_
_entity_poly.entity_id
_entity_poly.type
_entity_poly.pdbx_seq_one_letter_code
_entity_poly.pdbx_strand_id
1 'polypeptide(L)'
;MDYCTFWFEDYTKIRELNQVPRGVENSVDSSFPNLELFVKWTDWSCCSACCCPKSVCKQFETSGDKCKTLKSYQNRRGELMFRQTGEIGNDELEKLFQENSEVKFSKARNISALSSILDKSRVSLNQKLKVPSDTLAVFQLKDCKDHIQKMDCWELAKCLYGNSSMLPEKEVAKIEERDVCENSSIFVIRDAYNILSLMPDKLYRIQVDSKIGSGSLLKVNYTIHGKRVKKLGHLRDCEHQTMRIFQHPNGVDLIIRLNEKQLARNPKITAVISYQSLARLEIIVDLVSKTKTKRQ
;
A
#
# COMPACT_ATOMS: atom_id res chain seq x y z
N MET A 1 17.39 4.73 26.82
CA MET A 1 16.34 4.11 27.65
C MET A 1 15.61 3.11 26.77
N ASP A 2 15.86 1.84 27.04
CA ASP A 2 15.47 0.70 26.24
C ASP A 2 13.98 0.37 26.38
N TYR A 3 13.17 0.81 25.41
CA TYR A 3 11.72 0.53 25.38
C TYR A 3 11.36 -0.82 24.74
N CYS A 4 12.33 -1.57 24.21
CA CYS A 4 12.07 -2.81 23.46
C CYS A 4 12.44 -4.11 24.18
N THR A 5 13.11 -4.07 25.33
CA THR A 5 13.51 -5.28 26.07
C THR A 5 12.34 -5.89 26.86
N PHE A 6 11.27 -5.13 27.11
CA PHE A 6 10.13 -5.57 27.91
C PHE A 6 9.12 -6.48 27.18
N TRP A 7 9.22 -6.65 25.85
CA TRP A 7 8.13 -7.24 25.05
C TRP A 7 8.25 -8.74 24.76
N PHE A 8 9.35 -9.38 25.13
CA PHE A 8 9.69 -10.72 24.66
C PHE A 8 9.44 -11.84 25.67
N GLU A 9 9.54 -11.59 26.97
CA GLU A 9 9.24 -12.60 28.01
C GLU A 9 7.75 -12.68 28.38
N ASP A 10 6.94 -11.71 27.93
CA ASP A 10 5.53 -11.56 28.34
C ASP A 10 4.50 -12.12 27.34
N TYR A 11 4.88 -12.66 26.19
CA TYR A 11 3.90 -13.20 25.22
C TYR A 11 3.06 -14.35 25.78
N THR A 12 3.63 -15.14 26.69
CA THR A 12 2.94 -16.19 27.45
C THR A 12 2.08 -15.62 28.57
N LYS A 13 2.48 -14.49 29.17
CA LYS A 13 1.74 -13.80 30.25
C LYS A 13 0.58 -12.93 29.73
N ILE A 14 0.61 -12.47 28.49
CA ILE A 14 -0.49 -11.68 27.90
C ILE A 14 -1.79 -12.49 27.79
N ARG A 15 -1.71 -13.82 27.66
CA ARG A 15 -2.89 -14.71 27.67
C ARG A 15 -3.56 -14.82 29.05
N GLU A 16 -2.89 -14.41 30.12
CA GLU A 16 -3.42 -14.35 31.48
C GLU A 16 -3.98 -12.96 31.83
N LEU A 17 -3.90 -12.00 30.90
CA LEU A 17 -4.43 -10.66 31.09
C LEU A 17 -5.92 -10.59 30.77
N ASN A 18 -6.62 -9.69 31.46
CA ASN A 18 -8.06 -9.43 31.30
C ASN A 18 -8.38 -8.88 29.90
N GLN A 19 -8.51 -9.80 28.93
CA GLN A 19 -8.66 -9.49 27.52
C GLN A 19 -10.11 -9.11 27.20
N VAL A 20 -10.27 -7.95 26.56
CA VAL A 20 -11.54 -7.47 26.06
C VAL A 20 -11.78 -8.01 24.64
N PRO A 21 -12.91 -8.70 24.38
CA PRO A 21 -13.24 -9.17 23.05
C PRO A 21 -13.64 -8.01 22.13
N ARG A 22 -13.55 -8.23 20.81
CA ARG A 22 -14.02 -7.25 19.82
C ARG A 22 -15.53 -7.08 19.89
N GLY A 23 -15.99 -5.87 19.60
CA GLY A 23 -17.40 -5.44 19.62
C GLY A 23 -17.85 -4.83 20.95
N VAL A 24 -17.07 -4.96 22.03
CA VAL A 24 -17.42 -4.42 23.36
C VAL A 24 -16.40 -3.42 23.90
N GLU A 25 -15.32 -3.14 23.16
CA GLU A 25 -14.19 -2.31 23.58
C GLU A 25 -14.54 -0.84 23.88
N ASN A 26 -15.65 -0.35 23.35
CA ASN A 26 -16.16 1.00 23.54
C ASN A 26 -17.35 1.02 24.51
N SER A 27 -17.56 -0.05 25.28
CA SER A 27 -18.59 -0.07 26.31
C SER A 27 -18.31 1.01 27.36
N VAL A 28 -19.38 1.64 27.83
CA VAL A 28 -19.33 2.63 28.90
C VAL A 28 -20.30 2.23 30.02
N ASP A 29 -19.98 2.64 31.24
CA ASP A 29 -20.93 2.66 32.34
C ASP A 29 -21.33 4.09 32.67
N SER A 30 -22.63 4.35 32.62
CA SER A 30 -23.24 5.65 32.95
C SER A 30 -24.21 5.49 34.14
N SER A 31 -23.94 4.53 35.03
CA SER A 31 -24.78 4.25 36.19
C SER A 31 -24.67 5.34 37.26
N PHE A 32 -23.61 6.14 37.22
CA PHE A 32 -23.47 7.31 38.07
C PHE A 32 -23.92 8.57 37.31
N PRO A 33 -24.85 9.38 37.85
CA PRO A 33 -25.35 10.56 37.16
C PRO A 33 -24.22 11.49 36.72
N ASN A 34 -24.30 11.97 35.48
CA ASN A 34 -23.39 12.97 34.90
C ASN A 34 -21.91 12.56 34.88
N LEU A 35 -21.63 11.25 35.01
CA LEU A 35 -20.30 10.67 34.93
C LEU A 35 -20.34 9.38 34.11
N GLU A 36 -19.35 9.22 33.24
CA GLU A 36 -19.20 7.99 32.46
C GLU A 36 -17.86 7.35 32.74
N LEU A 37 -17.90 6.08 33.12
CA LEU A 37 -16.72 5.21 33.21
C LEU A 37 -16.52 4.52 31.86
N PHE A 38 -15.32 4.63 31.32
CA PHE A 38 -14.96 4.04 30.05
C PHE A 38 -13.51 3.53 30.07
N VAL A 39 -13.12 2.82 29.02
CA VAL A 39 -11.73 2.39 28.84
C VAL A 39 -11.01 3.40 27.95
N LYS A 40 -9.97 4.03 28.48
CA LYS A 40 -9.03 4.80 27.65
C LYS A 40 -7.91 3.87 27.19
N TRP A 41 -7.84 3.67 25.88
CA TRP A 41 -6.86 2.79 25.25
C TRP A 41 -5.56 3.53 24.93
N THR A 42 -4.42 2.88 25.16
CA THR A 42 -3.15 3.28 24.57
C THR A 42 -3.17 3.01 23.07
N ASP A 43 -2.19 3.59 22.37
CA ASP A 43 -1.90 3.22 20.99
C ASP A 43 -1.60 1.71 20.88
N TRP A 44 -1.86 1.18 19.68
CA TRP A 44 -1.52 -0.20 19.35
C TRP A 44 0.00 -0.37 19.31
N SER A 45 0.48 -1.46 19.91
CA SER A 45 1.86 -1.91 19.74
C SER A 45 2.14 -2.25 18.27
N CYS A 46 3.41 -2.34 17.93
CA CYS A 46 3.82 -2.95 16.68
C CYS A 46 3.47 -4.44 16.66
N CYS A 47 3.35 -5.00 15.46
CA CYS A 47 3.22 -6.44 15.28
C CYS A 47 4.42 -7.19 15.87
N SER A 48 4.17 -8.27 16.62
CA SER A 48 5.24 -9.02 17.32
C SER A 48 6.20 -9.78 16.43
N ALA A 49 5.78 -10.15 15.24
CA ALA A 49 6.60 -10.95 14.36
C ALA A 49 6.35 -10.66 12.88
N CYS A 50 7.37 -10.95 12.07
CA CYS A 50 7.55 -10.44 10.73
C CYS A 50 8.38 -11.35 9.83
N CYS A 51 8.27 -11.12 8.52
CA CYS A 51 9.07 -11.81 7.50
C CYS A 51 10.32 -10.99 7.17
N CYS A 52 11.12 -10.65 8.19
CA CYS A 52 12.23 -9.71 8.04
C CYS A 52 13.56 -10.28 8.56
N PRO A 53 14.69 -9.65 8.18
CA PRO A 53 15.99 -10.04 8.68
C PRO A 53 16.07 -9.96 10.22
N LYS A 54 17.03 -10.68 10.79
CA LYS A 54 17.34 -10.69 12.23
C LYS A 54 17.44 -9.29 12.86
N SER A 55 17.94 -8.31 12.11
CA SER A 55 18.06 -6.92 12.58
C SER A 55 16.73 -6.30 13.00
N VAL A 56 15.61 -6.75 12.42
CA VAL A 56 14.26 -6.28 12.75
C VAL A 56 13.49 -7.30 13.59
N CYS A 57 13.44 -8.57 13.17
CA CYS A 57 12.62 -9.60 13.86
C CYS A 57 13.31 -10.26 15.06
N LYS A 58 14.58 -9.96 15.35
CA LYS A 58 15.39 -10.62 16.40
C LYS A 58 15.27 -12.15 16.32
N GLN A 59 14.72 -12.80 17.35
CA GLN A 59 14.57 -14.26 17.45
C GLN A 59 13.39 -14.84 16.63
N PHE A 60 12.58 -13.99 15.99
CA PHE A 60 11.47 -14.41 15.12
C PHE A 60 11.81 -14.28 13.63
N GLU A 61 13.10 -14.16 13.29
CA GLU A 61 13.55 -14.25 11.90
C GLU A 61 13.10 -15.57 11.28
N THR A 62 12.27 -15.47 10.25
CA THR A 62 11.82 -16.64 9.48
C THR A 62 11.85 -16.30 8.00
N SER A 63 12.32 -17.23 7.16
CA SER A 63 12.40 -17.05 5.71
C SER A 63 11.21 -17.70 5.00
N GLY A 64 10.78 -17.06 3.90
CA GLY A 64 9.81 -17.62 2.95
C GLY A 64 8.44 -17.97 3.56
N ASP A 65 7.91 -19.14 3.22
CA ASP A 65 6.54 -19.53 3.54
C ASP A 65 6.29 -19.80 5.04
N LYS A 66 7.34 -20.13 5.81
CA LYS A 66 7.24 -20.33 7.27
C LYS A 66 6.86 -19.05 8.03
N CYS A 67 7.15 -17.89 7.45
CA CYS A 67 6.75 -16.63 8.06
C CYS A 67 5.24 -16.38 7.95
N LYS A 68 4.61 -16.75 6.82
CA LYS A 68 3.17 -16.55 6.60
C LYS A 68 2.35 -17.28 7.67
N THR A 69 2.82 -18.45 8.09
CA THR A 69 2.18 -19.30 9.11
C THR A 69 2.43 -18.82 10.54
N LEU A 70 3.33 -17.87 10.75
CA LEU A 70 3.66 -17.38 12.08
C LEU A 70 2.59 -16.39 12.58
N LYS A 71 2.08 -16.66 13.79
CA LYS A 71 1.08 -15.82 14.43
C LYS A 71 1.73 -14.54 14.94
N SER A 72 1.17 -13.41 14.54
CA SER A 72 1.67 -12.08 14.89
C SER A 72 0.50 -11.25 15.36
N TYR A 73 0.70 -10.47 16.42
CA TYR A 73 -0.36 -9.71 17.07
C TYR A 73 0.14 -8.31 17.41
N GLN A 74 -0.77 -7.34 17.34
CA GLN A 74 -0.66 -6.09 18.08
C GLN A 74 -1.43 -6.24 19.39
N ASN A 75 -0.99 -5.53 20.40
CA ASN A 75 -1.70 -5.41 21.65
C ASN A 75 -1.83 -3.93 22.05
N ARG A 76 -2.78 -3.62 22.91
CA ARG A 76 -2.87 -2.32 23.57
C ARG A 76 -3.44 -2.50 24.96
N ARG A 77 -3.08 -1.59 25.86
CA ARG A 77 -3.56 -1.56 27.23
C ARG A 77 -4.68 -0.53 27.35
N GLY A 78 -5.69 -0.83 28.15
CA GLY A 78 -6.76 0.07 28.51
C GLY A 78 -6.75 0.33 30.01
N GLU A 79 -6.87 1.59 30.39
CA GLU A 79 -7.09 2.00 31.77
C GLU A 79 -8.54 2.48 31.95
N LEU A 80 -9.11 2.20 33.11
CA LEU A 80 -10.45 2.71 33.46
C LEU A 80 -10.36 4.20 33.79
N MET A 81 -11.12 4.99 33.05
CA MET A 81 -11.15 6.45 33.13
C MET A 81 -12.58 6.94 33.28
N PHE A 82 -12.77 7.98 34.07
CA PHE A 82 -14.01 8.73 34.13
C PHE A 82 -13.92 9.97 33.24
N ARG A 83 -15.04 10.31 32.59
CA ARG A 83 -15.27 11.61 31.98
C ARG A 83 -16.55 12.22 32.53
N GLN A 84 -16.53 13.53 32.69
CA GLN A 84 -17.69 14.31 33.12
C GLN A 84 -18.63 14.57 31.94
N THR A 85 -19.93 14.38 32.14
CA THR A 85 -20.98 14.70 31.14
C THR A 85 -21.94 15.80 31.59
N GLY A 86 -21.84 16.24 32.85
CA GLY A 86 -22.60 17.35 33.42
C GLY A 86 -22.13 17.66 34.85
N GLU A 87 -22.88 18.48 35.59
CA GLU A 87 -22.60 18.74 37.01
C GLU A 87 -22.74 17.46 37.84
N ILE A 88 -21.71 17.11 38.60
CA ILE A 88 -21.65 15.82 39.31
C ILE A 88 -22.26 15.96 40.71
N GLY A 89 -22.23 17.17 41.28
CA GLY A 89 -22.77 17.44 42.61
C GLY A 89 -21.89 16.88 43.73
N ASN A 90 -20.60 16.72 43.46
CA ASN A 90 -19.60 16.31 44.44
C ASN A 90 -18.31 17.11 44.28
N ASP A 91 -18.05 18.01 45.22
CA ASP A 91 -16.93 18.96 45.15
C ASP A 91 -15.56 18.29 45.04
N GLU A 92 -15.35 17.15 45.73
CA GLU A 92 -14.07 16.42 45.67
C GLU A 92 -13.82 15.83 44.29
N LEU A 93 -14.85 15.23 43.68
CA LEU A 93 -14.75 14.65 42.36
C LEU A 93 -14.66 15.73 41.28
N GLU A 94 -15.42 16.83 41.42
CA GLU A 94 -15.33 17.99 40.53
C GLU A 94 -13.94 18.63 40.57
N LYS A 95 -13.31 18.71 41.75
CA LYS A 95 -11.92 19.16 41.89
C LYS A 95 -10.94 18.30 41.10
N LEU A 96 -11.16 16.98 41.01
CA LEU A 96 -10.32 16.11 40.17
C LEU A 96 -10.47 16.42 38.67
N PHE A 97 -11.63 16.91 38.24
CA PHE A 97 -11.91 17.29 36.85
C PHE A 97 -11.47 18.72 36.49
N GLN A 98 -11.25 19.60 37.47
CA GLN A 98 -10.76 20.96 37.23
C GLN A 98 -9.39 20.99 36.54
N GLU A 99 -8.54 19.99 36.80
CA GLU A 99 -7.20 19.89 36.23
C GLU A 99 -7.15 19.03 34.95
N ASN A 100 -8.11 18.12 34.76
CA ASN A 100 -8.09 17.13 33.68
C ASN A 100 -9.52 16.81 33.22
N SER A 101 -9.77 16.84 31.91
CA SER A 101 -11.07 16.43 31.34
C SER A 101 -11.43 14.96 31.58
N GLU A 102 -10.43 14.14 31.95
CA GLU A 102 -10.58 12.72 32.24
C GLU A 102 -9.77 12.34 33.48
N VAL A 103 -10.38 11.54 34.38
CA VAL A 103 -9.79 11.18 35.67
C VAL A 103 -9.62 9.67 35.76
N LYS A 104 -8.45 9.20 36.20
CA LYS A 104 -8.20 7.77 36.44
C LYS A 104 -9.13 7.23 37.51
N PHE A 105 -9.75 6.07 37.26
CA PHE A 105 -10.59 5.39 38.26
C PHE A 105 -9.88 5.20 39.61
N SER A 106 -8.60 4.84 39.58
CA SER A 106 -7.78 4.65 40.78
C SER A 106 -7.63 5.92 41.63
N LYS A 107 -7.67 7.11 41.02
CA LYS A 107 -7.66 8.38 41.76
C LYS A 107 -9.03 8.66 42.39
N ALA A 108 -10.11 8.48 41.62
CA ALA A 108 -11.47 8.72 42.09
C ALA A 108 -11.89 7.77 43.22
N ARG A 109 -11.41 6.51 43.21
CA ARG A 109 -11.72 5.52 44.25
C ARG A 109 -11.22 5.90 45.65
N ASN A 110 -10.25 6.81 45.75
CA ASN A 110 -9.74 7.28 47.04
C ASN A 110 -10.73 8.20 47.78
N ILE A 111 -11.79 8.66 47.10
CA ILE A 111 -12.89 9.43 47.72
C ILE A 111 -13.77 8.44 48.48
N SER A 112 -13.59 8.38 49.80
CA SER A 112 -14.24 7.39 50.68
C SER A 112 -15.77 7.40 50.56
N ALA A 113 -16.36 8.58 50.43
CA ALA A 113 -17.81 8.78 50.29
C ALA A 113 -18.41 8.16 49.01
N LEU A 114 -17.61 7.99 47.94
CA LEU A 114 -18.06 7.49 46.64
C LEU A 114 -17.59 6.06 46.34
N SER A 115 -16.68 5.51 47.15
CA SER A 115 -16.02 4.21 46.95
C SER A 115 -16.99 3.09 46.53
N SER A 116 -18.11 2.91 47.24
CA SER A 116 -19.09 1.85 46.97
C SER A 116 -19.84 2.03 45.64
N ILE A 117 -20.14 3.27 45.25
CA ILE A 117 -20.86 3.57 44.00
C ILE A 117 -19.90 3.41 42.82
N LEU A 118 -18.68 3.93 42.94
CA LEU A 118 -17.64 3.78 41.91
C LEU A 118 -17.28 2.31 41.69
N ASP A 119 -17.23 1.50 42.76
CA ASP A 119 -17.01 0.06 42.63
C ASP A 119 -18.18 -0.66 41.92
N LYS A 120 -19.44 -0.23 42.12
CA LYS A 120 -20.58 -0.75 41.34
C LYS A 120 -20.46 -0.40 39.85
N SER A 121 -20.10 0.84 39.52
CA SER A 121 -19.86 1.27 38.13
C SER A 121 -18.75 0.46 37.46
N ARG A 122 -17.66 0.18 38.18
CA ARG A 122 -16.58 -0.68 37.70
C ARG A 122 -17.05 -2.09 37.42
N VAL A 123 -17.81 -2.70 38.34
CA VAL A 123 -18.36 -4.06 38.15
C VAL A 123 -19.29 -4.11 36.93
N SER A 124 -20.17 -3.12 36.77
CA SER A 124 -21.05 -2.98 35.59
C SER A 124 -20.25 -2.88 34.29
N LEU A 125 -19.23 -2.01 34.23
CA LEU A 125 -18.38 -1.89 33.05
C LEU A 125 -17.63 -3.18 32.76
N ASN A 126 -17.01 -3.81 33.77
CA ASN A 126 -16.28 -5.07 33.61
C ASN A 126 -17.19 -6.19 33.08
N GLN A 127 -18.45 -6.23 33.52
CA GLN A 127 -19.44 -7.17 32.98
C GLN A 127 -19.72 -6.92 31.49
N LYS A 128 -19.88 -5.66 31.06
CA LYS A 128 -20.05 -5.29 29.63
C LYS A 128 -18.81 -5.65 28.80
N LEU A 129 -17.63 -5.43 29.36
CA LEU A 129 -16.33 -5.77 28.77
C LEU A 129 -16.03 -7.27 28.77
N LYS A 130 -16.84 -8.08 29.46
CA LYS A 130 -16.65 -9.54 29.63
C LYS A 130 -15.31 -9.90 30.29
N VAL A 131 -14.88 -9.12 31.27
CA VAL A 131 -13.67 -9.35 32.08
C VAL A 131 -14.01 -9.58 33.55
N PRO A 132 -13.11 -10.19 34.36
CA PRO A 132 -13.31 -10.37 35.79
C PRO A 132 -13.70 -9.09 36.52
N SER A 133 -14.56 -9.22 37.52
CA SER A 133 -15.18 -8.07 38.18
C SER A 133 -14.18 -7.21 38.95
N ASP A 134 -13.03 -7.75 39.37
CA ASP A 134 -11.91 -7.10 40.08
C ASP A 134 -10.91 -6.38 39.15
N THR A 135 -11.11 -6.48 37.83
CA THR A 135 -10.23 -5.88 36.82
C THR A 135 -10.14 -4.34 36.96
N LEU A 136 -8.92 -3.82 36.91
CA LEU A 136 -8.60 -2.37 36.90
C LEU A 136 -7.88 -1.91 35.63
N ALA A 137 -7.31 -2.85 34.88
CA ALA A 137 -6.68 -2.61 33.60
C ALA A 137 -7.02 -3.76 32.66
N VAL A 138 -7.32 -3.41 31.42
CA VAL A 138 -7.75 -4.36 30.39
C VAL A 138 -6.78 -4.37 29.23
N PHE A 139 -6.83 -5.42 28.43
CA PHE A 139 -5.96 -5.57 27.26
C PHE A 139 -6.78 -5.95 26.04
N GLN A 140 -6.30 -5.55 24.87
CA GLN A 140 -6.88 -6.00 23.60
C GLN A 140 -5.81 -6.56 22.70
N LEU A 141 -6.16 -7.63 21.99
CA LEU A 141 -5.32 -8.24 20.96
C LEU A 141 -5.93 -8.05 19.58
N LYS A 142 -5.06 -7.79 18.61
CA LYS A 142 -5.42 -7.68 17.20
C LYS A 142 -4.46 -8.52 16.37
N ASP A 143 -5.01 -9.44 15.59
CA ASP A 143 -4.23 -10.24 14.64
C ASP A 143 -3.59 -9.35 13.56
N CYS A 144 -2.31 -9.58 13.28
CA CYS A 144 -1.52 -8.91 12.25
C CYS A 144 -1.50 -9.65 10.90
N LYS A 145 -2.29 -10.72 10.71
CA LYS A 145 -2.26 -11.56 9.50
C LYS A 145 -2.23 -10.74 8.20
N ASP A 146 -3.09 -9.73 8.11
CA ASP A 146 -3.26 -8.88 6.93
C ASP A 146 -2.66 -7.47 7.14
N HIS A 147 -1.85 -7.28 8.19
CA HIS A 147 -1.28 -5.98 8.53
C HIS A 147 0.02 -5.72 7.76
N ILE A 148 0.20 -4.48 7.28
CA ILE A 148 1.37 -4.10 6.47
C ILE A 148 2.69 -4.37 7.20
N GLN A 149 2.76 -4.15 8.52
CA GLN A 149 3.96 -4.44 9.32
C GLN A 149 4.36 -5.93 9.36
N LYS A 150 3.43 -6.86 9.07
CA LYS A 150 3.80 -8.28 8.95
C LYS A 150 4.48 -8.58 7.61
N MET A 151 4.14 -7.82 6.57
CA MET A 151 4.53 -8.06 5.17
C MET A 151 5.65 -7.14 4.68
N ASP A 152 5.78 -5.93 5.24
CA ASP A 152 6.78 -4.93 4.88
C ASP A 152 7.67 -4.61 6.09
N CYS A 153 8.95 -4.93 5.95
CA CYS A 153 9.96 -4.76 6.96
C CYS A 153 10.27 -3.31 7.29
N TRP A 154 10.15 -2.41 6.31
CA TRP A 154 10.37 -0.98 6.53
C TRP A 154 9.27 -0.40 7.39
N GLU A 155 8.02 -0.79 7.16
CA GLU A 155 6.89 -0.32 7.97
C GLU A 155 6.96 -0.84 9.41
N LEU A 156 7.43 -2.06 9.61
CA LEU A 156 7.67 -2.55 10.96
C LEU A 156 8.86 -1.85 11.64
N ALA A 157 9.96 -1.64 10.93
CA ALA A 157 11.14 -0.96 11.47
C ALA A 157 10.78 0.46 11.91
N LYS A 158 10.02 1.20 11.09
CA LYS A 158 9.47 2.52 11.45
C LYS A 158 8.64 2.45 12.73
N CYS A 159 7.79 1.44 12.89
CA CYS A 159 6.99 1.27 14.09
C CYS A 159 7.86 1.00 15.33
N LEU A 160 8.79 0.04 15.24
CA LEU A 160 9.59 -0.42 16.38
C LEU A 160 10.64 0.60 16.82
N TYR A 161 11.23 1.32 15.86
CA TYR A 161 12.45 2.10 16.08
C TYR A 161 12.35 3.56 15.63
N GLY A 162 11.21 3.97 15.09
CA GLY A 162 11.00 5.32 14.55
C GLY A 162 11.75 5.59 13.23
N ASN A 163 12.49 4.62 12.70
CA ASN A 163 13.23 4.72 11.43
C ASN A 163 13.44 3.33 10.80
N SER A 164 13.99 3.31 9.59
CA SER A 164 14.32 2.08 8.84
C SER A 164 15.78 2.01 8.41
N SER A 165 16.68 2.74 9.07
CA SER A 165 18.11 2.83 8.68
C SER A 165 18.91 1.55 8.97
N MET A 166 18.39 0.69 9.85
CA MET A 166 18.97 -0.62 10.17
C MET A 166 18.67 -1.70 9.11
N LEU A 167 17.74 -1.41 8.21
CA LEU A 167 17.53 -2.24 7.04
C LEU A 167 18.49 -1.76 5.97
N PRO A 168 19.01 -2.66 5.13
CA PRO A 168 19.68 -2.23 3.90
C PRO A 168 18.74 -1.26 3.17
N GLU A 169 19.30 -0.31 2.41
CA GLU A 169 18.49 0.53 1.53
C GLU A 169 17.50 -0.37 0.83
N LYS A 170 16.22 0.03 0.80
CA LYS A 170 15.23 -0.70 0.03
C LYS A 170 15.85 -0.79 -1.34
N GLU A 171 16.29 -1.99 -1.72
CA GLU A 171 16.34 -2.40 -3.10
C GLU A 171 14.88 -2.30 -3.51
N VAL A 172 14.46 -1.05 -3.80
CA VAL A 172 13.67 -0.80 -4.98
C VAL A 172 14.50 -1.56 -5.98
N ALA A 173 14.05 -2.74 -6.35
CA ALA A 173 14.50 -3.32 -7.56
C ALA A 173 14.28 -2.17 -8.56
N LYS A 174 15.35 -1.44 -8.86
CA LYS A 174 15.73 -1.27 -10.24
C LYS A 174 15.75 -2.70 -10.73
N ILE A 175 14.56 -3.19 -11.08
CA ILE A 175 14.40 -3.93 -12.30
C ILE A 175 15.20 -3.04 -13.23
N GLU A 176 16.46 -3.40 -13.50
CA GLU A 176 17.04 -3.00 -14.76
C GLU A 176 15.95 -3.41 -15.73
N GLU A 177 15.18 -2.43 -16.21
CA GLU A 177 14.13 -2.64 -17.19
C GLU A 177 14.89 -3.17 -18.39
N ARG A 178 15.14 -4.49 -18.39
CA ARG A 178 15.73 -5.16 -19.51
C ARG A 178 14.74 -4.92 -20.62
N ASP A 179 15.16 -4.15 -21.60
CA ASP A 179 14.31 -3.73 -22.68
C ASP A 179 13.76 -5.02 -23.32
N VAL A 180 12.47 -5.29 -23.12
CA VAL A 180 11.81 -6.52 -23.59
C VAL A 180 11.81 -6.64 -25.12
N CYS A 181 12.29 -5.59 -25.80
CA CYS A 181 12.42 -5.44 -27.24
C CYS A 181 13.89 -5.17 -27.65
N GLU A 182 14.90 -5.48 -26.82
CA GLU A 182 16.33 -5.18 -27.08
C GLU A 182 16.83 -5.70 -28.44
N ASN A 183 16.37 -6.86 -28.89
CA ASN A 183 16.75 -7.47 -30.18
C ASN A 183 16.05 -6.86 -31.42
N SER A 184 15.22 -5.84 -31.24
CA SER A 184 14.48 -5.22 -32.34
C SER A 184 15.38 -4.40 -33.26
N SER A 185 15.10 -4.44 -34.56
CA SER A 185 15.73 -3.52 -35.52
C SER A 185 15.14 -2.12 -35.37
N ILE A 186 15.99 -1.16 -35.03
CA ILE A 186 15.58 0.21 -34.74
C ILE A 186 15.44 1.02 -36.02
N PHE A 187 14.30 1.70 -36.17
CA PHE A 187 14.09 2.75 -37.17
C PHE A 187 13.74 4.05 -36.47
N VAL A 188 14.48 5.12 -36.78
CA VAL A 188 14.23 6.44 -36.22
C VAL A 188 13.48 7.28 -37.26
N ILE A 189 12.28 7.72 -36.91
CA ILE A 189 11.50 8.69 -37.68
C ILE A 189 12.08 10.07 -37.39
N ARG A 190 12.55 10.75 -38.43
CA ARG A 190 13.15 12.10 -38.34
C ARG A 190 12.33 13.16 -39.07
N ASP A 191 11.66 12.76 -40.14
CA ASP A 191 10.91 13.68 -41.01
C ASP A 191 9.41 13.62 -40.76
N ALA A 192 8.65 14.58 -41.28
CA ALA A 192 7.18 14.57 -41.21
C ALA A 192 6.57 13.38 -41.96
N TYR A 193 7.31 12.79 -42.90
CA TYR A 193 6.87 11.69 -43.75
C TYR A 193 7.98 10.65 -43.92
N ASN A 194 7.75 9.40 -43.51
CA ASN A 194 8.75 8.33 -43.56
C ASN A 194 8.13 7.08 -44.19
N ILE A 195 8.83 6.49 -45.16
CA ILE A 195 8.44 5.22 -45.77
C ILE A 195 9.42 4.14 -45.31
N LEU A 196 8.89 3.10 -44.68
CA LEU A 196 9.68 1.96 -44.18
C LEU A 196 9.30 0.68 -44.93
N SER A 197 10.32 -0.01 -45.44
CA SER A 197 10.19 -1.34 -46.02
C SER A 197 10.46 -2.38 -44.93
N LEU A 198 9.54 -3.32 -44.73
CA LEU A 198 9.62 -4.32 -43.68
C LEU A 198 9.87 -5.72 -44.26
N MET A 199 10.51 -6.56 -43.45
CA MET A 199 10.70 -8.00 -43.73
C MET A 199 9.74 -8.83 -42.88
N PRO A 200 9.27 -9.99 -43.39
CA PRO A 200 8.36 -10.86 -42.65
C PRO A 200 9.00 -11.38 -41.37
N ASP A 201 8.18 -11.38 -40.31
CA ASP A 201 8.46 -11.88 -38.96
C ASP A 201 9.66 -11.24 -38.24
N LYS A 202 10.34 -10.28 -38.86
CA LYS A 202 11.37 -9.44 -38.23
C LYS A 202 10.73 -8.41 -37.31
N LEU A 203 11.30 -8.27 -36.11
CA LEU A 203 10.85 -7.33 -35.09
C LEU A 203 11.48 -5.96 -35.34
N TYR A 204 10.63 -4.93 -35.47
CA TYR A 204 11.05 -3.55 -35.67
C TYR A 204 10.57 -2.66 -34.54
N ARG A 205 11.44 -1.76 -34.10
CA ARG A 205 11.13 -0.70 -33.14
C ARG A 205 11.25 0.64 -33.82
N ILE A 206 10.12 1.30 -33.98
CA ILE A 206 10.03 2.64 -34.53
C ILE A 206 10.13 3.64 -33.39
N GLN A 207 11.23 4.39 -33.38
CA GLN A 207 11.52 5.47 -32.45
C GLN A 207 11.23 6.82 -33.11
N VAL A 208 10.80 7.78 -32.32
CA VAL A 208 10.64 9.18 -32.76
C VAL A 208 11.87 9.94 -32.32
N ASP A 209 12.54 10.64 -33.24
CA ASP A 209 13.66 11.49 -32.88
C ASP A 209 13.19 12.57 -31.89
N SER A 210 13.84 12.65 -30.73
CA SER A 210 13.52 13.60 -29.67
C SER A 210 13.75 15.06 -30.08
N LYS A 211 14.42 15.30 -31.21
CA LYS A 211 14.65 16.63 -31.81
C LYS A 211 13.51 17.09 -32.72
N ILE A 212 12.48 16.27 -32.95
CA ILE A 212 11.29 16.68 -33.71
C ILE A 212 10.44 17.60 -32.85
N GLY A 213 10.52 18.90 -33.13
CA GLY A 213 9.88 19.96 -32.33
C GLY A 213 10.77 20.46 -31.19
N SER A 214 10.62 21.72 -30.82
CA SER A 214 11.46 22.43 -29.84
C SER A 214 11.14 22.10 -28.36
N GLY A 215 10.86 20.84 -28.04
CA GLY A 215 10.49 20.42 -26.68
C GLY A 215 10.73 18.94 -26.41
N SER A 216 10.86 18.58 -25.13
CA SER A 216 10.99 17.19 -24.68
C SER A 216 9.67 16.44 -24.91
N LEU A 217 9.70 15.46 -25.79
CA LEU A 217 8.56 14.60 -26.14
C LEU A 217 8.02 13.84 -24.92
N LEU A 218 6.83 14.23 -24.45
CA LEU A 218 6.19 13.63 -23.27
C LEU A 218 5.24 12.46 -23.61
N LYS A 219 4.65 12.44 -24.82
CA LYS A 219 3.68 11.40 -25.21
C LYS A 219 3.47 11.30 -26.72
N VAL A 220 3.45 10.08 -27.23
CA VAL A 220 3.12 9.77 -28.63
C VAL A 220 1.87 8.91 -28.69
N ASN A 221 0.92 9.28 -29.55
CA ASN A 221 -0.23 8.44 -29.88
C ASN A 221 -0.07 7.85 -31.28
N TYR A 222 -0.14 6.54 -31.39
CA TYR A 222 -0.13 5.84 -32.68
C TYR A 222 -1.53 5.43 -33.09
N THR A 223 -1.86 5.69 -34.35
CA THR A 223 -3.06 5.16 -34.99
C THR A 223 -2.68 4.37 -36.24
N ILE A 224 -3.30 3.21 -36.43
CA ILE A 224 -3.16 2.39 -37.64
C ILE A 224 -4.53 2.25 -38.28
N HIS A 225 -4.67 2.71 -39.52
CA HIS A 225 -5.96 2.79 -40.22
C HIS A 225 -7.05 3.48 -39.37
N GLY A 226 -6.68 4.59 -38.72
CA GLY A 226 -7.56 5.36 -37.83
C GLY A 226 -7.89 4.71 -36.48
N LYS A 227 -7.37 3.51 -36.16
CA LYS A 227 -7.57 2.86 -34.86
C LYS A 227 -6.35 3.03 -33.96
N ARG A 228 -6.58 3.40 -32.71
CA ARG A 228 -5.51 3.56 -31.72
C ARG A 228 -4.80 2.24 -31.45
N VAL A 229 -3.47 2.28 -31.46
CA VAL A 229 -2.63 1.14 -31.10
C VAL A 229 -2.66 0.92 -29.60
N LYS A 230 -2.78 -0.34 -29.16
CA LYS A 230 -2.77 -0.69 -27.73
C LYS A 230 -1.34 -0.66 -27.19
N LYS A 231 -1.19 -0.14 -25.96
CA LYS A 231 0.05 -0.21 -25.19
C LYS A 231 0.22 -1.59 -24.55
N LEU A 232 1.43 -2.13 -24.62
CA LEU A 232 1.77 -3.40 -23.97
C LEU A 232 1.98 -3.21 -22.46
N GLY A 233 1.50 -4.15 -21.64
CA GLY A 233 1.78 -4.21 -20.21
C GLY A 233 3.19 -4.78 -19.92
N HIS A 234 3.78 -4.42 -18.78
CA HIS A 234 5.19 -4.63 -18.41
C HIS A 234 5.65 -6.10 -18.19
N LEU A 235 5.05 -7.12 -18.81
CA LEU A 235 5.15 -8.50 -18.29
C LEU A 235 5.57 -9.59 -19.28
N ARG A 236 5.89 -9.30 -20.55
CA ARG A 236 6.29 -10.35 -21.52
C ARG A 236 7.25 -9.82 -22.60
N ASP A 237 8.18 -10.68 -23.06
CA ASP A 237 9.07 -10.46 -24.20
C ASP A 237 8.30 -10.11 -25.48
N CYS A 238 8.79 -9.13 -26.24
CA CYS A 238 8.19 -8.63 -27.47
C CYS A 238 8.08 -9.69 -28.58
N GLU A 239 9.01 -10.64 -28.67
CA GLU A 239 9.00 -11.68 -29.71
C GLU A 239 7.86 -12.69 -29.50
N HIS A 240 7.44 -12.89 -28.25
CA HIS A 240 6.42 -13.87 -27.88
C HIS A 240 5.01 -13.27 -27.77
N GLN A 241 4.83 -12.00 -28.15
CA GLN A 241 3.53 -11.35 -28.15
C GLN A 241 2.61 -11.88 -29.25
N THR A 242 1.36 -12.15 -28.88
CA THR A 242 0.29 -12.46 -29.84
C THR A 242 -0.05 -11.23 -30.69
N MET A 243 0.06 -10.03 -30.10
CA MET A 243 -0.08 -8.78 -30.82
C MET A 243 1.14 -8.53 -31.71
N ARG A 244 0.89 -8.24 -32.98
CA ARG A 244 1.91 -8.02 -34.01
C ARG A 244 2.28 -6.55 -34.20
N ILE A 245 1.41 -5.65 -33.73
CA ILE A 245 1.68 -4.21 -33.68
C ILE A 245 1.17 -3.67 -32.33
N PHE A 246 2.03 -3.02 -31.57
CA PHE A 246 1.70 -2.49 -30.24
C PHE A 246 2.65 -1.36 -29.83
N GLN A 247 2.20 -0.50 -28.93
CA GLN A 247 3.05 0.54 -28.35
C GLN A 247 3.90 -0.05 -27.21
N HIS A 248 5.20 0.26 -27.23
CA HIS A 248 6.19 -0.21 -26.26
C HIS A 248 5.83 0.27 -24.84
N PRO A 249 6.24 -0.46 -23.77
CA PRO A 249 6.00 -0.05 -22.38
C PRO A 249 6.51 1.35 -22.02
N ASN A 250 7.56 1.85 -22.69
CA ASN A 250 8.04 3.23 -22.52
C ASN A 250 7.03 4.30 -22.98
N GLY A 251 5.96 3.92 -23.69
CA GLY A 251 4.90 4.84 -24.12
C GLY A 251 5.28 5.80 -25.25
N VAL A 252 6.45 5.63 -25.85
CA VAL A 252 6.95 6.47 -26.95
C VAL A 252 7.14 5.65 -28.22
N ASP A 253 7.64 4.43 -28.12
CA ASP A 253 8.01 3.65 -29.31
C ASP A 253 6.87 2.76 -29.81
N LEU A 254 6.88 2.49 -31.11
CA LEU A 254 5.97 1.54 -31.76
C LEU A 254 6.73 0.27 -32.16
N ILE A 255 6.18 -0.88 -31.79
CA ILE A 255 6.73 -2.19 -32.13
C ILE A 255 5.90 -2.81 -33.25
N ILE A 256 6.57 -3.28 -34.29
CA ILE A 256 5.95 -3.87 -35.48
C ILE A 256 6.65 -5.20 -35.83
N ARG A 257 5.85 -6.25 -36.01
CA ARG A 257 6.29 -7.56 -36.49
C ARG A 257 5.21 -8.17 -37.38
N LEU A 258 5.21 -7.82 -38.66
CA LEU A 258 4.21 -8.32 -39.61
C LEU A 258 4.62 -9.69 -40.17
N ASN A 259 3.65 -10.59 -40.34
CA ASN A 259 3.89 -11.86 -41.04
C ASN A 259 3.82 -11.69 -42.57
N GLU A 260 4.19 -12.74 -43.31
CA GLU A 260 4.17 -12.72 -44.78
C GLU A 260 2.82 -12.34 -45.39
N LYS A 261 1.71 -12.86 -44.84
CA LYS A 261 0.35 -12.55 -45.35
C LYS A 261 -0.02 -11.07 -45.16
N GLN A 262 0.42 -10.47 -44.06
CA GLN A 262 0.19 -9.06 -43.74
C GLN A 262 1.05 -8.15 -44.61
N LEU A 263 2.32 -8.51 -44.86
CA LEU A 263 3.21 -7.76 -45.75
C LEU A 263 2.88 -7.91 -47.22
N ALA A 264 2.38 -9.07 -47.64
CA ALA A 264 1.93 -9.28 -49.02
C ALA A 264 0.80 -8.31 -49.38
N ARG A 265 -0.07 -7.99 -48.41
CA ARG A 265 -1.13 -6.98 -48.54
C ARG A 265 -0.57 -5.57 -48.40
N ASN A 266 0.35 -5.36 -47.47
CA ASN A 266 0.92 -4.06 -47.15
C ASN A 266 2.46 -4.10 -47.08
N PRO A 267 3.16 -4.00 -48.23
CA PRO A 267 4.61 -4.19 -48.27
C PRO A 267 5.40 -3.05 -47.62
N LYS A 268 4.75 -1.91 -47.39
CA LYS A 268 5.38 -0.70 -46.83
C LYS A 268 4.50 -0.10 -45.76
N ILE A 269 5.14 0.59 -44.84
CA ILE A 269 4.48 1.43 -43.85
C ILE A 269 4.84 2.87 -44.13
N THR A 270 3.84 3.73 -44.15
CA THR A 270 4.01 5.18 -44.16
C THR A 270 3.72 5.70 -42.76
N ALA A 271 4.70 6.36 -42.14
CA ALA A 271 4.52 7.06 -40.88
C ALA A 271 4.50 8.57 -41.14
N VAL A 272 3.39 9.20 -40.80
CA VAL A 272 3.18 10.65 -40.91
C VAL A 272 3.07 11.25 -39.52
N ILE A 273 3.85 12.29 -39.26
CA ILE A 273 3.78 13.04 -38.01
C ILE A 273 2.71 14.12 -38.15
N SER A 274 1.62 13.97 -37.41
CA SER A 274 0.60 15.01 -37.22
C SER A 274 0.89 15.76 -35.93
N TYR A 275 1.32 17.02 -36.05
CA TYR A 275 1.64 17.84 -34.90
C TYR A 275 0.35 18.34 -34.22
N GLN A 276 0.13 17.95 -32.96
CA GLN A 276 -1.03 18.42 -32.19
C GLN A 276 -0.65 19.57 -31.23
N SER A 277 0.48 19.47 -30.51
CA SER A 277 1.02 20.55 -29.66
C SER A 277 2.47 20.25 -29.23
N LEU A 278 3.14 21.20 -28.55
CA LEU A 278 4.55 21.11 -28.10
C LEU A 278 4.88 19.88 -27.25
N ALA A 279 3.89 19.21 -26.64
CA ALA A 279 4.08 18.05 -25.77
C ALA A 279 3.37 16.78 -26.25
N ARG A 280 2.66 16.82 -27.38
CA ARG A 280 1.85 15.70 -27.90
C ARG A 280 2.01 15.58 -29.40
N LEU A 281 2.56 14.44 -29.84
CA LEU A 281 2.58 14.05 -31.24
C LEU A 281 1.55 12.94 -31.49
N GLU A 282 0.82 13.06 -32.59
CA GLU A 282 0.05 11.97 -33.17
C GLU A 282 0.80 11.46 -34.39
N ILE A 283 1.12 10.17 -34.41
CA ILE A 283 1.76 9.54 -35.56
C ILE A 283 0.74 8.62 -36.20
N ILE A 284 0.37 9.00 -37.42
CA ILE A 284 -0.51 8.22 -38.27
C ILE A 284 0.36 7.24 -39.04
N VAL A 285 0.14 5.96 -38.79
CA VAL A 285 0.89 4.87 -39.41
C VAL A 285 -0.05 4.14 -40.35
N ASP A 286 0.11 4.39 -41.64
CA ASP A 286 -0.69 3.74 -42.67
C ASP A 286 0.07 2.58 -43.29
N LEU A 287 -0.60 1.43 -43.33
CA LEU A 287 -0.12 0.28 -44.09
C LEU A 287 -0.45 0.52 -45.56
N VAL A 288 0.56 0.62 -46.42
CA VAL A 288 0.40 0.93 -47.83
C VAL A 288 0.01 -0.33 -48.58
N SER A 289 -1.25 -0.43 -48.99
CA SER A 289 -1.76 -1.55 -49.80
C SER A 289 -1.09 -1.60 -51.17
N LYS A 290 -0.79 -2.80 -51.68
CA LYS A 290 -0.48 -2.96 -53.12
C LYS A 290 -1.73 -2.59 -53.93
N THR A 291 -1.77 -1.39 -54.48
CA THR A 291 -2.70 -1.07 -55.56
C THR A 291 -2.37 -1.98 -56.74
N LYS A 292 -3.33 -2.81 -57.17
CA LYS A 292 -3.29 -3.39 -58.52
C LYS A 292 -3.43 -2.22 -59.48
N THR A 293 -2.32 -1.74 -60.02
CA THR A 293 -2.33 -0.86 -61.20
C THR A 293 -2.92 -1.67 -62.35
N LYS A 294 -4.21 -1.50 -62.64
CA LYS A 294 -4.72 -1.79 -63.98
C LYS A 294 -4.15 -0.70 -64.87
N ARG A 295 -3.18 -1.06 -65.72
CA ARG A 295 -2.93 -0.30 -66.95
C ARG A 295 -4.25 -0.31 -67.75
N GLN A 296 -4.79 0.87 -68.00
CA GLN A 296 -5.55 1.19 -69.20
C GLN A 296 -4.77 2.27 -69.92
#